data_AF-A0A7X8V5V7-F1
#
_entry.id   AF-A0A7X8V5V7-F1
#
_cell.length_a   1.000
_cell.length_b   1.000
_cell.length_c   1.000
_cell.angle_alpha   90.00
_cell.angle_beta   90.00
_cell.angle_gamma   90.00
#
_symmetry.space_group_name_H-M   'P 1'
#
loop_
_entity.id
_entity.type
_entity.pdbx_description
1 polymer ?
#
loop_
_entity_poly.entity_id
_entity_poly.type
_entity_poly.pdbx_seq_one_letter_code
_entity_poly.pdbx_strand_id
1 'polypeptide(L)'
;MAIENPVLLLLFSSGVMLLFGTFMDALPAMAILGPLFLPMVKQAGIHPVHFGVVSVVSLALGFITPPYGLSLLISSKIAGIPMTKALKDTMMFFGVAILVIIAMILFPEIVLGLPRLLAPKFI
;
A
#
# COMPACT_ATOMS: atom_id res chain seq x y z
N MET A 1 23.88 10.97 2.50
CA MET A 1 23.92 9.63 1.87
C MET A 1 22.73 9.57 0.92
N ALA A 2 23.04 9.58 -0.39
CA ALA A 2 22.19 9.86 -1.56
C ALA A 2 20.66 9.67 -1.44
N ILE A 3 19.92 10.79 -1.47
CA ILE A 3 18.51 10.82 -1.91
C ILE A 3 18.54 11.05 -3.43
N GLU A 4 18.98 10.06 -4.20
CA GLU A 4 19.10 10.18 -5.67
C GLU A 4 17.89 9.58 -6.41
N ASN A 5 16.97 8.89 -5.72
CA ASN A 5 15.84 8.25 -6.40
C ASN A 5 14.56 8.22 -5.54
N PRO A 6 13.63 9.20 -5.72
CA PRO A 6 12.34 9.22 -5.00
C PRO A 6 11.51 7.93 -5.19
N VAL A 7 11.72 7.23 -6.31
CA VAL A 7 11.10 5.93 -6.60
C VAL A 7 11.57 4.83 -5.64
N LEU A 8 12.86 4.79 -5.30
CA LEU A 8 13.39 3.81 -4.35
C LEU A 8 12.85 4.02 -2.93
N LEU A 9 12.67 5.28 -2.53
CA LEU A 9 12.10 5.60 -1.22
C LEU A 9 10.65 5.13 -1.12
N LEU A 10 9.85 5.36 -2.17
CA LEU A 10 8.47 4.86 -2.26
C LEU A 10 8.41 3.34 -2.29
N LEU A 11 9.29 2.68 -3.04
CA LEU A 11 9.35 1.22 -3.10
C LEU A 11 9.69 0.63 -1.73
N PHE A 12 10.68 1.22 -1.04
CA PHE A 12 11.09 0.80 0.29
C PHE A 12 9.98 1.02 1.32
N SER A 13 9.37 2.22 1.37
CA SER A 13 8.29 2.52 2.31
C SER A 13 7.05 1.64 2.06
N SER A 14 6.74 1.35 0.79
CA SER A 14 5.64 0.46 0.41
C SER A 14 5.91 -0.98 0.84
N GLY A 15 7.15 -1.46 0.70
CA GLY A 15 7.56 -2.78 1.18
C GLY A 15 7.48 -2.90 2.71
N VAL A 16 7.95 -1.87 3.44
CA VAL A 16 7.81 -1.82 4.90
C VAL A 16 6.33 -1.81 5.31
N MET A 17 5.51 -1.02 4.63
CA MET A 17 4.07 -0.98 4.90
C MET A 17 3.38 -2.30 4.58
N LEU A 18 3.73 -2.95 3.47
CA LEU A 18 3.19 -4.26 3.14
C LEU A 18 3.54 -5.27 4.24
N LEU A 19 4.79 -5.28 4.72
CA LEU A 19 5.22 -6.15 5.81
C LEU A 19 4.47 -5.86 7.11
N PHE A 20 4.37 -4.60 7.53
CA PHE A 20 3.66 -4.23 8.75
C PHE A 20 2.15 -4.46 8.66
N GLY A 21 1.54 -4.17 7.51
CA GLY A 21 0.12 -4.45 7.24
C GLY A 21 -0.24 -5.93 7.32
N THR A 22 0.76 -6.82 7.28
CA THR A 22 0.53 -8.25 7.49
C THR A 22 0.36 -8.64 8.98
N PHE A 23 0.91 -7.85 9.91
CA PHE A 23 0.87 -8.11 11.36
C PHE A 23 -0.15 -7.27 12.11
N MET A 24 -0.47 -6.08 11.59
CA MET A 24 -1.35 -5.10 12.22
C MET A 24 -2.35 -4.53 11.22
N ASP A 25 -3.49 -4.07 11.73
CA ASP A 25 -4.53 -3.42 10.90
C ASP A 25 -4.00 -2.15 10.21
N ALA A 26 -4.63 -1.77 9.10
CA ALA A 26 -4.20 -0.65 8.27
C ALA A 26 -4.20 0.68 9.04
N LEU A 27 -5.15 0.88 9.96
CA LEU A 27 -5.24 2.11 10.76
C LEU A 27 -4.03 2.31 11.69
N PRO A 28 -3.70 1.38 12.62
CA PRO A 28 -2.56 1.54 13.51
C PRO A 28 -1.22 1.59 12.75
N ALA A 29 -1.09 0.80 11.67
CA ALA A 29 0.11 0.84 10.84
C ALA A 29 0.34 2.22 10.22
N MET A 30 -0.70 2.82 9.63
CA MET A 30 -0.60 4.16 9.03
C MET A 30 -0.43 5.26 10.10
N ALA A 31 -1.07 5.12 11.26
CA ALA A 31 -0.91 6.08 12.35
C ALA A 31 0.53 6.14 12.89
N ILE A 32 1.25 5.01 12.89
CA ILE A 32 2.65 4.93 13.35
C ILE A 32 3.63 5.26 12.21
N LEU A 33 3.51 4.57 11.07
CA LEU A 33 4.48 4.67 9.97
C LEU A 33 4.25 5.91 9.11
N GLY A 34 3.01 6.39 8.99
CA GLY A 34 2.67 7.59 8.24
C GLY A 34 3.50 8.81 8.64
N PRO A 35 3.45 9.27 9.91
CA PRO A 35 4.25 10.41 10.36
C PRO A 35 5.76 10.14 10.37
N LEU A 36 6.18 8.87 10.46
CA LEU A 36 7.59 8.48 10.40
C LEU A 36 8.20 8.72 9.00
N PHE A 37 7.48 8.32 7.94
CA PHE A 37 7.94 8.44 6.55
C PHE A 37 7.60 9.79 5.92
N LEU A 38 6.53 10.46 6.36
CA LEU A 38 6.10 11.76 5.82
C LEU A 38 7.22 12.82 5.71
N PRO A 39 8.09 13.06 6.72
CA PRO A 39 9.17 14.02 6.59
C PRO A 39 10.23 13.61 5.56
N MET A 40 10.49 12.31 5.41
CA MET A 40 11.45 11.78 4.43
C MET A 40 10.93 11.94 3.00
N VAL A 41 9.65 11.65 2.80
CA VAL A 41 8.91 11.79 1.53
C VAL A 41 8.86 13.26 1.09
N LYS A 42 8.57 14.17 2.03
CA LYS A 42 8.58 15.62 1.76
C LYS A 42 9.97 16.13 1.40
N GLN A 43 11.02 15.66 2.06
CA GLN A 43 12.41 15.99 1.70
C GLN A 43 12.81 15.45 0.32
N ALA A 44 12.23 14.31 -0.09
CA ALA A 44 12.43 13.74 -1.42
C ALA A 44 11.59 14.40 -2.54
N GLY A 45 10.82 15.45 -2.23
CA GLY A 45 9.98 16.17 -3.21
C GLY A 45 8.71 15.42 -3.63
N ILE A 46 8.30 14.38 -2.90
CA ILE A 46 7.14 13.57 -3.23
C ILE A 46 5.90 14.17 -2.56
N HIS A 47 4.79 14.21 -3.30
CA HIS A 47 3.54 14.76 -2.78
C HIS A 47 2.97 13.86 -1.66
N PRO A 48 2.55 14.42 -0.51
CA PRO A 48 2.09 13.63 0.63
C PRO A 48 0.85 12.78 0.32
N VAL A 49 -0.01 13.25 -0.61
CA VAL A 49 -1.17 12.46 -1.09
C VAL A 49 -0.72 11.25 -1.88
N HIS A 50 0.29 11.39 -2.75
CA HIS A 50 0.80 10.27 -3.54
C HIS A 50 1.36 9.18 -2.63
N PHE A 51 2.19 9.58 -1.66
CA PHE A 51 2.69 8.67 -0.63
C PHE A 51 1.54 8.02 0.15
N GLY A 52 0.59 8.81 0.68
CA GLY A 52 -0.53 8.30 1.47
C GLY A 52 -1.36 7.25 0.72
N VAL A 53 -1.66 7.47 -0.56
CA VAL A 53 -2.43 6.51 -1.35
C VAL A 53 -1.63 5.22 -1.60
N VAL A 54 -0.37 5.33 -2.03
CA VAL A 54 0.49 4.14 -2.27
C VAL A 54 0.67 3.33 -0.98
N SER A 55 0.87 4.03 0.13
CA SER A 55 0.95 3.49 1.48
C SER A 55 -0.29 2.71 1.90
N VAL A 56 -1.48 3.31 1.76
CA VAL A 56 -2.76 2.67 2.12
C VAL A 56 -3.03 1.45 1.24
N VAL A 57 -2.75 1.53 -0.08
CA VAL A 57 -2.91 0.40 -0.99
C VAL A 57 -1.95 -0.74 -0.62
N SER A 58 -0.70 -0.41 -0.28
CA SER A 58 0.29 -1.41 0.18
C SER A 58 -0.13 -2.08 1.48
N LEU A 59 -0.68 -1.33 2.43
CA LEU A 59 -1.23 -1.86 3.68
C LEU A 59 -2.43 -2.78 3.44
N ALA A 60 -3.38 -2.36 2.59
CA ALA A 60 -4.54 -3.17 2.23
C ALA A 60 -4.12 -4.51 1.60
N LEU A 61 -3.08 -4.49 0.77
CA LEU A 61 -2.52 -5.70 0.20
C LEU A 61 -1.85 -6.58 1.26
N GLY A 62 -1.10 -5.99 2.20
CA GLY A 62 -0.53 -6.70 3.35
C GLY A 62 -1.59 -7.42 4.20
N PHE A 63 -2.77 -6.83 4.34
CA PHE A 63 -3.90 -7.38 5.12
C PHE A 63 -4.53 -8.65 4.51
N ILE A 64 -4.33 -8.86 3.20
CA ILE A 64 -4.79 -10.04 2.43
C ILE A 64 -3.71 -11.13 2.42
N THR A 65 -2.43 -10.73 2.50
CA THR A 65 -1.25 -11.60 2.31
C THR A 65 -0.98 -12.45 3.55
N PRO A 66 -0.52 -13.72 3.43
CA PRO A 66 -0.42 -14.64 4.57
C PRO A 66 0.78 -14.31 5.47
N PRO A 67 0.50 -13.75 6.66
CA PRO A 67 0.84 -14.36 7.95
C PRO A 67 -0.33 -14.36 8.98
N TYR A 68 -1.30 -13.45 8.86
CA TYR A 68 -2.60 -13.48 9.56
C TYR A 68 -3.79 -13.43 8.60
N GLY A 69 -3.66 -12.76 7.44
CA GLY A 69 -4.63 -12.78 6.33
C GLY A 69 -6.08 -12.56 6.75
N LEU A 70 -6.34 -11.63 7.67
CA LEU A 70 -7.62 -11.53 8.38
C LEU A 70 -8.82 -11.39 7.44
N SER A 71 -8.71 -10.56 6.38
CA SER A 71 -9.77 -10.43 5.38
C SER A 71 -10.06 -11.75 4.66
N LEU A 72 -9.01 -12.47 4.28
CA LEU A 72 -9.15 -13.77 3.63
C LEU A 72 -9.74 -14.80 4.60
N LEU A 73 -9.27 -14.83 5.85
CA LEU A 73 -9.70 -15.76 6.89
C LEU A 73 -11.18 -15.56 7.27
N ILE A 74 -11.61 -14.30 7.43
CA ILE A 74 -13.01 -13.95 7.68
C ILE A 74 -13.87 -14.34 6.47
N SER A 75 -13.46 -14.00 5.23
CA SER A 75 -14.22 -14.35 4.03
C SER A 75 -14.35 -15.87 3.85
N SER A 76 -13.27 -16.62 4.11
CA SER A 76 -13.21 -18.08 4.02
C SER A 76 -14.13 -18.74 5.05
N LYS A 77 -14.20 -18.18 6.27
CA LYS A 77 -15.09 -18.65 7.34
C LYS A 77 -16.56 -18.41 7.01
N ILE A 78 -16.89 -17.26 6.41
CA ILE A 78 -18.25 -16.93 5.96
C ILE A 78 -18.65 -17.82 4.77
N ALA A 79 -17.75 -18.03 3.82
CA ALA A 79 -18.00 -18.81 2.60
C ALA A 79 -17.89 -20.34 2.79
N GLY A 80 -17.45 -20.82 3.97
CA GLY A 80 -17.32 -22.25 4.27
C GLY A 80 -16.23 -22.98 3.47
N ILE A 81 -15.30 -22.26 2.85
CA ILE A 81 -14.18 -22.83 2.09
C ILE A 81 -12.91 -22.88 2.94
N PRO A 82 -11.97 -23.81 2.67
CA PRO A 82 -10.69 -23.84 3.37
C PRO A 82 -9.79 -22.67 2.93
N MET A 83 -9.16 -22.01 3.91
CA MET A 83 -8.32 -20.82 3.70
C MET A 83 -7.20 -21.06 2.69
N THR A 84 -6.62 -22.27 2.64
CA THR A 84 -5.58 -22.63 1.68
C THR A 84 -6.05 -22.54 0.22
N LYS A 85 -7.33 -22.83 -0.04
CA LYS A 85 -7.92 -22.72 -1.38
C LYS A 85 -8.18 -21.27 -1.74
N ALA A 86 -8.79 -20.50 -0.82
CA ALA A 86 -9.01 -19.07 -0.99
C ALA A 86 -7.69 -18.30 -1.20
N LEU A 87 -6.63 -18.69 -0.50
CA LEU A 87 -5.30 -18.11 -0.61
C LEU A 87 -4.70 -18.36 -1.99
N LYS A 88 -4.82 -19.60 -2.49
CA LYS A 88 -4.32 -19.98 -3.82
C LYS A 88 -5.03 -19.19 -4.92
N ASP A 89 -6.34 -19.02 -4.82
CA ASP A 89 -7.14 -18.25 -5.79
C ASP A 89 -6.80 -16.75 -5.72
N THR A 90 -6.52 -16.24 -4.53
CA THR A 90 -6.17 -14.82 -4.30
C THR A 90 -4.72 -14.51 -4.69
N MET A 91 -3.84 -15.50 -4.79
CA MET A 91 -2.43 -15.32 -5.18
C MET A 91 -2.29 -14.68 -6.56
N MET A 92 -3.22 -14.95 -7.49
CA MET A 92 -3.24 -14.29 -8.80
C MET A 92 -3.55 -12.79 -8.67
N PHE A 93 -4.52 -12.43 -7.83
CA PHE A 93 -4.84 -11.03 -7.53
C PHE A 93 -3.71 -10.32 -6.80
N PHE A 94 -2.98 -11.02 -5.94
CA PHE A 94 -1.80 -10.48 -5.26
C PHE A 94 -0.72 -10.04 -6.26
N GLY A 95 -0.45 -10.84 -7.30
CA GLY A 95 0.51 -10.47 -8.36
C GLY A 95 0.08 -9.22 -9.13
N VAL A 96 -1.20 -9.11 -9.47
CA VAL A 96 -1.75 -7.91 -10.14
C VAL A 96 -1.67 -6.70 -9.22
N ALA A 97 -1.97 -6.84 -7.94
CA ALA A 97 -1.94 -5.74 -6.99
C ALA A 97 -0.51 -5.19 -6.78
N ILE A 98 0.51 -6.06 -6.75
CA ILE A 98 1.91 -5.61 -6.73
C ILE A 98 2.24 -4.80 -7.99
N LEU A 99 1.81 -5.26 -9.17
CA LEU A 99 2.03 -4.53 -10.42
C LEU A 99 1.34 -3.17 -10.40
N VAL A 100 0.13 -3.08 -9.85
CA VAL A 100 -0.59 -1.81 -9.69
C VAL A 100 0.16 -0.88 -8.75
N ILE A 101 0.67 -1.36 -7.61
CA ILE A 101 1.49 -0.54 -6.69
C ILE A 101 2.74 -0.02 -7.40
N ILE A 102 3.45 -0.87 -8.13
CA ILE A 102 4.64 -0.46 -8.89
C ILE A 102 4.26 0.58 -9.95
N ALA A 103 3.16 0.38 -10.68
CA ALA A 103 2.67 1.34 -11.66
C ALA A 103 2.31 2.69 -11.02
N MET A 104 1.67 2.69 -9.85
CA MET A 104 1.36 3.91 -9.10
C MET A 104 2.61 4.63 -8.58
N ILE A 105 3.68 3.90 -8.25
CA ILE A 105 4.96 4.47 -7.85
C ILE A 105 5.66 5.12 -9.06
N LEU A 106 5.64 4.46 -10.22
CA LEU A 106 6.29 4.95 -11.45
C LEU A 106 5.51 6.09 -12.12
N PHE A 107 4.19 6.09 -12.04
CA PHE A 107 3.30 7.08 -12.65
C PHE A 107 2.49 7.82 -11.58
N PRO A 108 3.05 8.90 -10.99
CA PRO A 108 2.37 9.70 -9.98
C PRO A 108 1.08 10.35 -10.50
N GLU A 109 0.98 10.59 -11.81
CA GLU A 109 -0.21 11.10 -12.51
C GLU A 109 -1.43 10.18 -12.35
N ILE A 110 -1.26 8.86 -12.20
CA ILE A 110 -2.40 7.95 -11.95
C ILE A 110 -3.05 8.28 -10.61
N VAL A 111 -2.24 8.67 -9.63
CA VAL A 111 -2.68 8.95 -8.26
C VAL A 111 -3.09 10.41 -8.10
N LEU A 112 -2.36 11.34 -8.73
CA LEU A 112 -2.56 12.78 -8.59
C LEU A 112 -3.52 13.36 -9.64
N GLY A 113 -3.79 12.65 -10.74
CA GLY A 113 -4.67 13.11 -11.81
C GLY A 113 -6.12 13.30 -11.34
N LEU A 114 -6.67 12.32 -10.62
CA LEU A 114 -8.04 12.40 -10.08
C LEU A 114 -8.18 13.48 -8.99
N PRO A 115 -7.27 13.56 -8.00
CA PRO A 115 -7.26 14.65 -7.02
C PRO A 115 -7.12 16.04 -7.67
N ARG A 116 -6.36 16.19 -8.75
CA ARG A 116 -6.15 17.48 -9.43
C ARG A 116 -7.41 17.99 -10.14
N LEU A 117 -8.25 17.07 -10.60
CA LEU A 117 -9.53 17.38 -11.26
C LEU A 117 -10.66 17.69 -10.27
N LEU A 118 -10.73 16.98 -9.13
CA LEU A 118 -11.85 17.09 -8.18
C LEU A 118 -11.55 17.99 -6.97
N ALA A 119 -10.30 18.08 -6.55
CA ALA A 119 -9.90 18.76 -5.31
C ALA A 119 -8.57 19.54 -5.47
N PRO A 120 -8.49 20.53 -6.38
CA PRO A 120 -7.27 21.29 -6.65
C PRO A 120 -6.76 22.13 -5.46
N LYS A 121 -7.53 22.25 -4.36
CA LYS A 121 -7.11 22.95 -3.14
C LYS A 121 -6.18 22.12 -2.23
N PHE A 122 -6.04 20.81 -2.47
CA PHE A 122 -5.24 19.90 -1.63
C PHE A 122 -3.93 19.43 -2.30
N ILE A 123 -3.61 19.99 -3.47
CA ILE A 123 -2.42 19.70 -4.29
C ILE A 123 -1.71 21.00 -4.61
#